data_AF-A0A1B8CY47-F1
#
_entry.id   AF-A0A1B8CY47-F1
#
_cell.length_a   1.000
_cell.length_b   1.000
_cell.length_c   1.000
_cell.angle_alpha   90.00
_cell.angle_beta   90.00
_cell.angle_gamma   90.00
#
_symmetry.space_group_name_H-M   'P 1'
#
loop_
_entity.id
_entity.type
_entity.pdbx_description
1 polymer ?
#
loop_
_entity_poly.entity_id
_entity_poly.type
_entity_poly.pdbx_seq_one_letter_code
_entity_poly.pdbx_strand_id
1 'polypeptide(L)'
;MSESNGLVEPLFGSPDAKVDIVFVHGLNGNRVTTWTSEPTKRNSNPVFWPKDLLPAKCKNARILSFGYNASIAHFYPLYGPKVVPVSTTVDNHSAALLDSLIGLRDRTDTHDRPVIFVAHSLGGLVCANALWKGQGSDKAKENLIERVCGMIFLGTPFAGSKQARWAEFGVNLLSSMSQTNGEKIKDLEERSKLLVEINQSFSQFIKGRDRKGPWIEIACYFEEIPTRIMGKNIGFIVDKSSATLDGIVPLSIQEEHADMCKFEDEFRNGFISITDKLNSWIKALEKKTGNNEALNGHNIRMGDINYHAAVSGNSGIIAGHIYNTAENGTQHTGTQTTIKLESLFRAHPKDLGFLPVSILFELFRGFIKMKAFCKDKGWLSRQSRCTILE
;
A
#
# COMPACT_ATOMS: atom_id res chain seq x y z
N MET A 1 10.71 32.18 -7.66
CA MET A 1 11.90 31.31 -7.73
C MET A 1 11.49 30.10 -8.54
N SER A 2 12.17 29.79 -9.65
CA SER A 2 11.82 28.62 -10.48
C SER A 2 11.91 27.36 -9.61
N GLU A 3 10.80 26.65 -9.44
CA GLU A 3 10.81 25.38 -8.71
C GLU A 3 11.75 24.41 -9.42
N SER A 4 12.88 24.08 -8.79
CA SER A 4 13.80 23.09 -9.32
C SER A 4 13.14 21.70 -9.30
N ASN A 5 12.80 21.16 -10.46
CA ASN A 5 12.41 19.76 -10.61
C ASN A 5 13.59 18.85 -10.25
N GLY A 6 13.31 17.63 -9.80
CA GLY A 6 14.31 16.65 -9.38
C GLY A 6 14.51 16.57 -7.86
N LEU A 7 15.58 15.88 -7.47
CA LEU A 7 16.08 15.87 -6.10
C LEU A 7 16.95 17.10 -5.85
N VAL A 8 16.83 17.67 -4.67
CA VAL A 8 17.77 18.66 -4.12
C VAL A 8 18.68 18.01 -3.09
N GLU A 9 19.52 18.81 -2.41
CA GLU A 9 20.28 18.35 -1.26
C GLU A 9 19.38 17.61 -0.24
N PRO A 10 19.87 16.54 0.41
CA PRO A 10 19.09 15.82 1.40
C PRO A 10 18.53 16.75 2.47
N LEU A 11 17.26 16.58 2.82
CA LEU A 11 16.62 17.34 3.90
C LEU A 11 17.25 17.01 5.25
N PHE A 12 17.68 15.75 5.36
CA PHE A 12 18.46 15.20 6.46
C PHE A 12 19.26 14.01 5.92
N GLY A 13 20.45 13.80 6.45
CA GLY A 13 21.26 12.64 6.09
C GLY A 13 22.42 12.46 7.06
N SER A 14 22.35 11.40 7.86
CA SER A 14 23.52 10.93 8.59
C SER A 14 24.50 10.26 7.62
N PRO A 15 25.83 10.41 7.78
CA PRO A 15 26.81 9.62 7.04
C PRO A 15 26.54 8.11 7.14
N ASP A 16 26.00 7.67 8.28
CA ASP A 16 25.67 6.26 8.56
C ASP A 16 24.26 5.85 8.12
N ALA A 17 23.57 6.66 7.31
CA ALA A 17 22.22 6.36 6.87
C ALA A 17 22.11 4.97 6.23
N LYS A 18 21.18 4.16 6.77
CA LYS A 18 20.91 2.78 6.36
C LYS A 18 19.76 2.65 5.37
N VAL A 19 18.98 3.72 5.17
CA VAL A 19 17.83 3.75 4.25
C VAL A 19 17.68 5.14 3.64
N ASP A 20 17.18 5.21 2.41
CA ASP A 20 16.68 6.44 1.80
C ASP A 20 15.15 6.49 1.96
N ILE A 21 14.62 7.55 2.57
CA ILE A 21 13.18 7.84 2.59
C ILE A 21 12.92 8.95 1.58
N VAL A 22 12.13 8.67 0.55
CA VAL A 22 11.89 9.57 -0.58
C VAL A 22 10.44 10.03 -0.59
N PHE A 23 10.25 11.33 -0.37
CA PHE A 23 8.96 12.00 -0.45
C PHE A 23 8.61 12.36 -1.88
N VAL A 24 7.42 11.98 -2.34
CA VAL A 24 6.93 12.26 -3.70
C VAL A 24 5.55 12.91 -3.62
N HIS A 25 5.49 14.20 -3.95
CA HIS A 25 4.28 15.00 -3.77
C HIS A 25 3.20 14.68 -4.82
N GLY A 26 1.95 15.05 -4.51
CA GLY A 26 0.81 14.95 -5.41
C GLY A 26 0.61 16.17 -6.31
N LEU A 27 -0.56 16.21 -6.93
CA LEU A 27 -0.97 17.28 -7.84
C LEU A 27 -1.02 18.65 -7.16
N ASN A 28 -0.67 19.70 -7.91
CA ASN A 28 -0.70 21.11 -7.48
C ASN A 28 0.11 21.40 -6.20
N GLY A 29 0.94 20.44 -5.79
CA GLY A 29 1.89 20.56 -4.70
C GLY A 29 3.31 20.69 -5.23
N ASN A 30 4.24 20.84 -4.30
CA ASN A 30 5.67 20.76 -4.58
C ASN A 30 6.38 20.01 -3.46
N ARG A 31 7.69 19.79 -3.65
CA ARG A 31 8.54 19.01 -2.73
C ARG A 31 8.60 19.54 -1.29
N VAL A 32 8.10 20.76 -1.02
CA VAL A 32 8.05 21.37 0.31
C VAL A 32 6.60 21.54 0.78
N THR A 33 5.79 22.29 0.03
CA THR A 33 4.46 22.75 0.47
C THR A 33 3.47 21.62 0.72
N THR A 34 3.58 20.51 -0.03
CA THR A 34 2.73 19.33 0.19
C THR A 34 2.86 18.78 1.60
N TRP A 35 4.06 18.89 2.18
CA TRP A 35 4.39 18.31 3.48
C TRP A 35 4.52 19.37 4.56
N THR A 36 4.11 20.61 4.28
CA THR A 36 4.25 21.73 5.20
C THR A 36 2.88 22.06 5.78
N SER A 37 2.75 21.98 7.11
CA SER A 37 1.57 22.49 7.79
C SER A 37 1.61 24.02 7.86
N GLU A 38 0.45 24.64 7.79
CA GLU A 38 0.30 26.07 8.03
C GLU A 38 0.50 26.40 9.52
N PRO A 39 0.89 27.64 9.86
CA PRO A 39 0.90 28.10 11.24
C PRO A 39 -0.45 27.86 11.92
N THR A 40 -0.40 27.33 13.14
CA THR A 40 -1.58 27.09 13.97
C THR A 40 -1.48 27.86 15.28
N LYS A 41 -2.54 27.80 16.10
CA LYS A 41 -2.50 28.37 17.46
C LYS A 41 -1.44 27.70 18.34
N ARG A 42 -1.03 26.47 18.02
CA ARG A 42 -0.02 25.71 18.77
C ARG A 42 1.38 25.94 18.24
N ASN A 43 1.52 26.18 16.94
CA ASN A 43 2.79 26.45 16.31
C ASN A 43 2.70 27.67 15.39
N SER A 44 3.32 28.77 15.79
CA SER A 44 3.25 30.03 15.03
C SER A 44 4.04 30.02 13.72
N ASN A 45 4.81 28.96 13.45
CA ASN A 45 5.57 28.78 12.22
C ASN A 45 5.03 27.59 11.42
N PRO A 46 5.13 27.64 10.08
CA PRO A 46 4.84 26.47 9.26
C PRO A 46 5.85 25.35 9.58
N VAL A 47 5.41 24.09 9.54
CA VAL A 47 6.26 22.93 9.86
C VAL A 47 6.38 22.02 8.66
N PHE A 48 7.59 21.94 8.10
CA PHE A 48 7.93 21.02 7.04
C PHE A 48 8.43 19.70 7.66
N TRP A 49 7.48 18.86 8.06
CA TRP A 49 7.74 17.70 8.93
C TRP A 49 8.79 16.69 8.41
N PRO A 50 9.01 16.47 7.09
CA PRO A 50 10.12 15.64 6.62
C PRO A 50 11.50 16.14 7.06
N LYS A 51 11.65 17.47 7.22
CA LYS A 51 12.88 18.10 7.71
C LYS A 51 12.83 18.37 9.21
N ASP A 52 11.69 18.84 9.71
CA ASP A 52 11.62 19.42 11.06
C ASP A 52 11.30 18.39 12.15
N LEU A 53 10.56 17.32 11.81
CA LEU A 53 10.06 16.34 12.80
C LEU A 53 10.61 14.92 12.55
N LEU A 54 10.64 14.47 11.30
CA LEU A 54 11.02 13.10 10.94
C LEU A 54 12.44 12.70 11.35
N PRO A 55 13.48 13.56 11.28
CA PRO A 55 14.83 13.18 11.70
C PRO A 55 14.92 12.69 13.15
N ALA A 56 14.08 13.21 14.04
CA ALA A 56 14.06 12.80 15.44
C ALA A 56 13.57 11.35 15.62
N LYS A 57 12.67 10.89 14.72
CA LYS A 57 12.13 9.53 14.74
C LYS A 57 12.99 8.56 13.92
N CYS A 58 13.54 8.99 12.78
CA CYS A 58 14.27 8.15 11.83
C CYS A 58 15.73 8.60 11.66
N LYS A 59 16.53 8.54 12.75
CA LYS A 59 17.92 9.05 12.79
C LYS A 59 18.88 8.36 11.81
N ASN A 60 18.62 7.10 11.46
CA ASN A 60 19.45 6.31 10.54
C ASN A 60 18.96 6.39 9.09
N ALA A 61 18.11 7.36 8.74
CA ALA A 61 17.62 7.56 7.38
C ALA A 61 18.25 8.78 6.72
N ARG A 62 18.45 8.71 5.40
CA ARG A 62 18.60 9.88 4.54
C ARG A 62 17.21 10.26 4.03
N ILE A 63 16.79 11.50 4.27
CA ILE A 63 15.47 11.99 3.92
C ILE A 63 15.59 12.88 2.69
N LEU A 64 14.85 12.51 1.65
CA LEU A 64 14.87 13.13 0.33
C LEU A 64 13.45 13.58 -0.02
N SER A 65 13.32 14.67 -0.77
CA SER A 65 12.04 15.08 -1.35
C SER A 65 12.21 15.39 -2.82
N PHE A 66 11.45 14.69 -3.64
CA PHE A 66 11.49 14.81 -5.10
C PHE A 66 10.41 15.78 -5.57
N GLY A 67 10.84 16.79 -6.33
CA GLY A 67 9.95 17.76 -6.97
C GLY A 67 9.74 17.44 -8.44
N TYR A 68 8.52 17.59 -8.94
CA TYR A 68 8.24 17.57 -10.37
C TYR A 68 7.10 18.53 -10.69
N ASN A 69 6.94 18.90 -11.97
CA ASN A 69 5.80 19.73 -12.37
C ASN A 69 4.50 18.94 -12.23
N ALA A 70 3.81 19.13 -11.10
CA ALA A 70 2.57 18.47 -10.79
C ALA A 70 1.34 19.30 -11.20
N SER A 71 1.45 20.12 -12.24
CA SER A 71 0.30 20.81 -12.83
C SER A 71 -0.75 19.80 -13.28
N ILE A 72 -2.03 20.12 -13.05
CA ILE A 72 -3.12 19.26 -13.49
C ILE A 72 -3.06 19.01 -14.99
N ALA A 73 -2.54 19.93 -15.80
CA ALA A 73 -2.40 19.70 -17.24
C ALA A 73 -1.49 18.50 -17.58
N HIS A 74 -0.59 18.14 -16.68
CA HIS A 74 0.27 16.97 -16.80
C HIS A 74 -0.45 15.66 -16.44
N PHE A 75 -1.59 15.71 -15.74
CA PHE A 75 -2.37 14.52 -15.38
C PHE A 75 -3.75 14.47 -16.04
N TYR A 76 -4.35 15.62 -16.32
CA TYR A 76 -5.67 15.91 -16.87
C TYR A 76 -5.67 17.32 -17.53
N PRO A 77 -5.26 17.46 -18.80
CA PRO A 77 -5.24 18.74 -19.51
C PRO A 77 -6.66 19.26 -19.67
N LEU A 78 -6.94 20.38 -18.99
CA LEU A 78 -8.06 21.25 -19.31
C LEU A 78 -7.56 22.29 -20.30
N TYR A 79 -8.19 22.35 -21.48
CA TYR A 79 -7.88 23.21 -22.63
C TYR A 79 -6.58 22.87 -23.39
N GLY A 80 -6.72 22.71 -24.72
CA GLY A 80 -5.58 22.66 -25.64
C GLY A 80 -4.80 23.99 -25.68
N PRO A 81 -3.52 23.95 -26.06
CA PRO A 81 -3.19 23.88 -27.48
C PRO A 81 -2.71 22.47 -27.85
N LYS A 82 -2.73 22.17 -29.15
CA LYS A 82 -2.33 20.91 -29.81
C LYS A 82 -0.85 20.50 -29.58
N VAL A 83 -0.21 20.90 -28.49
CA VAL A 83 1.25 20.79 -28.30
C VAL A 83 1.61 20.46 -26.84
N VAL A 84 0.97 19.45 -26.25
CA VAL A 84 1.66 18.61 -25.27
C VAL A 84 1.36 17.17 -25.68
N PRO A 85 2.32 16.44 -26.26
CA PRO A 85 2.13 15.03 -26.60
C PRO A 85 1.57 14.28 -25.40
N VAL A 86 0.43 13.64 -25.60
CA VAL A 86 -0.37 12.92 -24.59
C VAL A 86 0.37 11.70 -24.00
N SER A 87 1.57 11.38 -24.49
CA SER A 87 2.28 10.13 -24.20
C SER A 87 3.40 10.19 -23.14
N THR A 88 3.67 11.29 -22.44
CA THR A 88 4.95 11.36 -21.68
C THR A 88 4.98 12.09 -20.34
N THR A 89 3.91 12.58 -19.74
CA THR A 89 4.08 13.38 -18.50
C THR A 89 4.34 12.51 -17.25
N VAL A 90 3.46 11.57 -16.91
CA VAL A 90 3.67 10.65 -15.78
C VAL A 90 4.90 9.79 -16.00
N ASP A 91 5.11 9.33 -17.25
CA ASP A 91 6.29 8.58 -17.64
C ASP A 91 7.58 9.38 -17.46
N ASN A 92 7.61 10.64 -17.91
CA ASN A 92 8.79 11.49 -17.71
C ASN A 92 9.04 11.78 -16.23
N HIS A 93 7.99 12.01 -15.43
CA HIS A 93 8.15 12.20 -13.98
C HIS A 93 8.67 10.93 -13.31
N SER A 94 8.22 9.76 -13.76
CA SER A 94 8.65 8.45 -13.26
C SER A 94 10.11 8.16 -13.63
N ALA A 95 10.50 8.43 -14.88
CA ALA A 95 11.88 8.31 -15.34
C ALA A 95 12.80 9.30 -14.59
N ALA A 96 12.40 10.57 -14.49
CA ALA A 96 13.16 11.60 -13.77
C ALA A 96 13.34 11.27 -12.28
N LEU A 97 12.35 10.62 -11.64
CA LEU A 97 12.47 10.13 -10.27
C LEU A 97 13.59 9.08 -10.15
N LEU A 98 13.59 8.07 -11.02
CA LEU A 98 14.62 7.03 -11.02
C LEU A 98 15.99 7.60 -11.36
N ASP A 99 16.09 8.40 -12.42
CA ASP A 99 17.36 8.98 -12.89
C ASP A 99 17.96 9.91 -11.83
N SER A 100 17.12 10.69 -11.11
CA SER A 100 17.58 11.53 -9.99
C SER A 100 18.14 10.69 -8.84
N LEU A 101 17.48 9.59 -8.49
CA LEU A 101 17.92 8.68 -7.43
C LEU A 101 19.19 7.93 -7.81
N ILE A 102 19.29 7.45 -9.05
CA ILE A 102 20.49 6.81 -9.60
C ILE A 102 21.66 7.79 -9.54
N GLY A 103 21.48 9.00 -10.09
CA GLY A 103 22.54 10.02 -10.07
C GLY A 103 22.96 10.42 -8.66
N LEU A 104 22.03 10.48 -7.69
CA LEU A 104 22.38 10.71 -6.29
C LEU A 104 23.23 9.54 -5.73
N ARG A 105 22.82 8.30 -6.00
CA ARG A 105 23.54 7.10 -5.53
C ARG A 105 24.93 6.98 -6.11
N ASP A 106 25.09 7.32 -7.38
CA ASP A 106 26.40 7.38 -8.05
C ASP A 106 27.32 8.40 -7.37
N ARG A 107 26.81 9.59 -7.06
CA ARG A 107 27.61 10.65 -6.40
C ARG A 107 27.96 10.34 -4.95
N THR A 108 27.11 9.61 -4.24
CA THR A 108 27.30 9.34 -2.81
C THR A 108 27.81 7.93 -2.50
N ASP A 109 27.99 7.08 -3.51
CA ASP A 109 28.35 5.67 -3.39
C ASP A 109 27.38 4.88 -2.48
N THR A 110 26.07 4.97 -2.78
CA THR A 110 25.00 4.40 -1.94
C THR A 110 24.07 3.45 -2.70
N HIS A 111 24.59 2.71 -3.68
CA HIS A 111 23.80 1.85 -4.56
C HIS A 111 23.06 0.74 -3.80
N ASP A 112 23.65 0.23 -2.73
CA ASP A 112 23.09 -0.86 -1.94
C ASP A 112 22.01 -0.44 -0.95
N ARG A 113 21.87 0.87 -0.70
CA ARG A 113 20.96 1.38 0.34
C ARG A 113 19.50 1.07 -0.02
N PRO A 114 18.70 0.49 0.88
CA PRO A 114 17.26 0.34 0.69
C PRO A 114 16.53 1.69 0.48
N VAL A 115 15.40 1.66 -0.23
CA VAL A 115 14.54 2.82 -0.50
C VAL A 115 13.15 2.59 0.07
N ILE A 116 12.62 3.59 0.77
CA ILE A 116 11.20 3.68 1.14
C ILE A 116 10.60 4.91 0.48
N PHE A 117 9.51 4.74 -0.25
CA PHE A 117 8.74 5.87 -0.79
C PHE A 117 7.64 6.30 0.19
N VAL A 118 7.46 7.60 0.36
CA VAL A 118 6.29 8.21 1.00
C VAL A 118 5.65 9.12 -0.03
N ALA A 119 4.49 8.72 -0.54
CA ALA A 119 3.89 9.37 -1.70
C ALA A 119 2.47 9.83 -1.40
N HIS A 120 2.12 11.02 -1.86
CA HIS A 120 0.79 11.59 -1.70
C HIS A 120 0.04 11.63 -3.02
N SER A 121 -1.23 11.21 -3.00
CA SER A 121 -2.14 11.27 -4.13
C SER A 121 -1.51 10.74 -5.43
N LEU A 122 -1.52 11.53 -6.52
CA LEU A 122 -0.92 11.17 -7.82
C LEU A 122 0.59 10.90 -7.77
N GLY A 123 1.31 11.41 -6.77
CA GLY A 123 2.72 11.08 -6.56
C GLY A 123 2.93 9.58 -6.33
N GLY A 124 1.96 8.89 -5.73
CA GLY A 124 1.99 7.44 -5.57
C GLY A 124 1.92 6.70 -6.89
N LEU A 125 1.22 7.26 -7.89
CA LEU A 125 1.18 6.69 -9.24
C LEU A 125 2.46 6.96 -10.02
N VAL A 126 3.13 8.08 -9.77
CA VAL A 126 4.49 8.31 -10.29
C VAL A 126 5.45 7.25 -9.74
N CYS A 127 5.41 6.97 -8.44
CA CYS A 127 6.20 5.88 -7.86
C CYS A 127 5.83 4.52 -8.47
N ALA A 128 4.54 4.18 -8.53
CA ALA A 128 4.05 2.91 -9.07
C ALA A 128 4.49 2.69 -10.53
N ASN A 129 4.34 3.71 -11.37
CA ASN A 129 4.74 3.67 -12.78
C ASN A 129 6.27 3.58 -12.93
N ALA A 130 7.03 4.28 -12.09
CA ALA A 130 8.50 4.17 -12.07
C ALA A 130 8.96 2.73 -11.80
N LEU A 131 8.38 2.07 -10.79
CA LEU A 131 8.77 0.69 -10.45
C LEU A 131 8.40 -0.30 -11.55
N TRP A 132 7.22 -0.16 -12.16
CA TRP A 132 6.81 -1.03 -13.25
C TRP A 132 7.63 -0.81 -14.52
N LYS A 133 7.65 0.42 -15.06
CA LYS A 133 8.31 0.72 -16.35
C LYS A 133 9.83 0.69 -16.27
N GLY A 134 10.40 0.87 -15.09
CA GLY A 134 11.85 0.75 -14.92
C GLY A 134 12.34 -0.69 -14.98
N GLN A 135 11.48 -1.71 -14.81
CA GLN A 135 11.89 -3.11 -15.01
C GLN A 135 12.21 -3.39 -16.48
N GLY A 136 13.33 -4.07 -16.76
CA GLY A 136 13.70 -4.46 -18.11
C GLY A 136 14.15 -3.29 -19.00
N SER A 137 14.29 -2.08 -18.44
CA SER A 137 14.72 -0.90 -19.19
C SER A 137 16.24 -0.77 -19.23
N ASP A 138 16.89 -0.70 -18.05
CA ASP A 138 18.33 -0.74 -17.88
C ASP A 138 18.73 -1.30 -16.50
N LYS A 139 19.98 -1.76 -16.39
CA LYS A 139 20.51 -2.42 -15.18
C LYS A 139 20.53 -1.50 -13.95
N ALA A 140 20.72 -0.19 -14.14
CA ALA A 140 20.79 0.76 -13.02
C ALA A 140 19.40 0.95 -12.38
N LYS A 141 18.36 1.06 -13.21
CA LYS A 141 16.96 1.11 -12.77
C LYS A 141 16.53 -0.19 -12.10
N GLU A 142 16.88 -1.34 -12.69
CA GLU A 142 16.62 -2.65 -12.08
C GLU A 142 17.23 -2.76 -10.67
N ASN A 143 18.53 -2.43 -10.55
CA ASN A 143 19.22 -2.42 -9.25
C ASN A 143 18.51 -1.49 -8.25
N LEU A 144 18.12 -0.28 -8.66
CA LEU A 144 17.40 0.65 -7.79
C LEU A 144 16.04 0.07 -7.35
N ILE A 145 15.27 -0.49 -8.28
CA ILE A 145 13.94 -1.06 -8.03
C ILE A 145 14.03 -2.26 -7.07
N GLU A 146 15.07 -3.09 -7.18
CA GLU A 146 15.34 -4.19 -6.25
C GLU A 146 15.62 -3.69 -4.81
N ARG A 147 16.13 -2.46 -4.65
CA ARG A 147 16.36 -1.86 -3.33
C ARG A 147 15.13 -1.20 -2.71
N VAL A 148 14.01 -1.09 -3.42
CA VAL A 148 12.78 -0.54 -2.84
C VAL A 148 12.19 -1.50 -1.82
N CYS A 149 12.28 -1.22 -0.53
CA CYS A 149 11.81 -2.13 0.51
C CYS A 149 10.45 -1.74 1.09
N GLY A 150 9.97 -0.52 0.84
CA GLY A 150 8.66 -0.11 1.32
C GLY A 150 8.04 1.08 0.59
N MET A 151 6.71 1.18 0.69
CA MET A 151 5.92 2.26 0.11
C MET A 151 4.78 2.65 1.06
N ILE A 152 4.69 3.93 1.38
CA ILE A 152 3.57 4.53 2.08
C ILE A 152 2.80 5.38 1.08
N PHE A 153 1.53 5.06 0.88
CA PHE A 153 0.62 5.80 0.02
C PHE A 153 -0.37 6.60 0.88
N LEU A 154 -0.41 7.91 0.69
CA LEU A 154 -1.34 8.82 1.37
C LEU A 154 -2.38 9.30 0.35
N GLY A 155 -3.57 8.71 0.39
CA GLY A 155 -4.65 9.06 -0.53
C GLY A 155 -4.32 8.78 -2.00
N THR A 156 -3.47 7.79 -2.31
CA THR A 156 -3.19 7.44 -3.71
C THR A 156 -4.35 6.63 -4.30
N PRO A 157 -4.95 7.05 -5.43
CA PRO A 157 -6.04 6.33 -6.05
C PRO A 157 -5.52 5.08 -6.76
N PHE A 158 -5.98 3.90 -6.35
CA PHE A 158 -5.79 2.59 -6.96
C PHE A 158 -7.16 2.00 -7.34
N ALA A 159 -7.95 2.74 -8.11
CA ALA A 159 -9.39 2.49 -8.33
C ALA A 159 -9.73 1.26 -9.22
N GLY A 160 -8.80 0.30 -9.34
CA GLY A 160 -8.95 -0.89 -10.17
C GLY A 160 -8.97 -0.57 -11.66
N SER A 161 -9.72 -1.39 -12.42
CA SER A 161 -9.88 -1.26 -13.88
C SER A 161 -11.11 -0.47 -14.33
N LYS A 162 -11.92 0.03 -13.37
CA LYS A 162 -13.15 0.76 -13.69
C LYS A 162 -12.81 2.21 -14.05
N GLN A 163 -12.75 2.50 -15.34
CA GLN A 163 -12.46 3.83 -15.88
C GLN A 163 -13.34 4.94 -15.28
N ALA A 164 -14.62 4.66 -15.02
CA ALA A 164 -15.54 5.62 -14.39
C ALA A 164 -15.07 6.12 -13.01
N ARG A 165 -14.43 5.26 -12.21
CA ARG A 165 -13.90 5.65 -10.88
C ARG A 165 -12.69 6.59 -11.00
N TRP A 166 -11.89 6.39 -12.04
CA TRP A 166 -10.77 7.26 -12.37
C TRP A 166 -11.22 8.62 -12.93
N ALA A 167 -12.32 8.61 -13.69
CA ALA A 167 -12.97 9.83 -14.13
C ALA A 167 -13.57 10.61 -12.94
N GLU A 168 -14.30 9.94 -12.05
CA GLU A 168 -14.84 10.53 -10.81
C GLU A 168 -13.74 11.14 -9.94
N PHE A 169 -12.65 10.41 -9.71
CA PHE A 169 -11.46 10.94 -9.03
C PHE A 169 -10.95 12.23 -9.69
N GLY A 170 -10.83 12.24 -11.03
CA GLY A 170 -10.40 13.44 -11.75
C GLY A 170 -11.38 14.61 -11.58
N VAL A 171 -12.70 14.37 -11.62
CA VAL A 171 -13.72 15.40 -11.38
C VAL A 171 -13.64 15.96 -9.95
N ASN A 172 -13.51 15.10 -8.94
CA ASN A 172 -13.41 15.52 -7.54
C ASN A 172 -12.13 16.34 -7.32
N LEU A 173 -11.02 15.92 -7.92
CA LEU A 173 -9.75 16.64 -7.89
C LEU A 173 -9.81 17.99 -8.63
N LEU A 174 -10.47 18.06 -9.79
CA LEU A 174 -10.67 19.32 -10.52
C LEU A 174 -11.53 20.31 -9.73
N SER A 175 -12.59 19.79 -9.12
CA SER A 175 -13.46 20.55 -8.23
C SER A 175 -12.69 21.06 -7.02
N SER A 176 -11.77 20.25 -6.47
CA SER A 176 -10.95 20.63 -5.32
C SER A 176 -9.99 21.81 -5.61
N MET A 177 -9.67 22.01 -6.88
CA MET A 177 -8.79 23.08 -7.34
C MET A 177 -9.56 24.34 -7.80
N SER A 178 -10.88 24.38 -7.62
CA SER A 178 -11.75 25.44 -8.17
C SER A 178 -11.61 25.63 -9.69
N GLN A 179 -11.15 24.59 -10.41
CA GLN A 179 -10.99 24.58 -11.86
C GLN A 179 -12.20 23.91 -12.52
N THR A 180 -13.38 24.51 -12.34
CA THR A 180 -14.63 24.00 -12.93
C THR A 180 -15.14 24.94 -14.03
N ASN A 181 -14.31 25.18 -15.05
CA ASN A 181 -14.80 25.75 -16.29
C ASN A 181 -15.14 24.58 -17.20
N GLY A 182 -16.44 24.38 -17.44
CA GLY A 182 -16.97 23.15 -18.02
C GLY A 182 -16.36 22.82 -19.37
N GLU A 183 -15.49 21.81 -19.43
CA GLU A 183 -15.02 21.22 -20.69
C GLU A 183 -14.75 19.70 -20.63
N LYS A 184 -15.20 19.07 -21.72
CA LYS A 184 -14.90 17.79 -22.39
C LYS A 184 -14.44 16.57 -21.55
N ILE A 185 -15.43 15.74 -21.25
CA ILE A 185 -15.37 14.35 -20.74
C ILE A 185 -14.35 13.45 -21.48
N LYS A 186 -14.06 13.70 -22.78
CA LYS A 186 -13.19 12.83 -23.59
C LYS A 186 -11.73 12.79 -23.13
N ASP A 187 -11.18 13.91 -22.65
CA ASP A 187 -9.77 13.97 -22.24
C ASP A 187 -9.56 13.27 -20.88
N LEU A 188 -10.59 13.32 -20.03
CA LEU A 188 -10.66 12.57 -18.78
C LEU A 188 -10.75 11.05 -19.03
N GLU A 189 -11.47 10.63 -20.07
CA GLU A 189 -11.55 9.23 -20.47
C GLU A 189 -10.20 8.67 -20.91
N GLU A 190 -9.49 9.32 -21.84
CA GLU A 190 -8.21 8.82 -22.35
C GLU A 190 -7.18 8.66 -21.24
N ARG A 191 -7.07 9.63 -20.34
CA ARG A 191 -6.12 9.57 -19.23
C ARG A 191 -6.52 8.63 -18.12
N SER A 192 -7.82 8.43 -17.91
CA SER A 192 -8.30 7.35 -17.03
C SER A 192 -7.80 5.98 -17.49
N LYS A 193 -7.59 5.74 -18.80
CA LYS A 193 -7.01 4.48 -19.30
C LYS A 193 -5.55 4.31 -18.88
N LEU A 194 -4.74 5.36 -19.00
CA LEU A 194 -3.33 5.33 -18.55
C LEU A 194 -3.24 5.03 -17.05
N LEU A 195 -4.08 5.67 -16.24
CA LEU A 195 -4.06 5.42 -14.79
C LEU A 195 -4.54 4.01 -14.42
N VAL A 196 -5.54 3.50 -15.15
CA VAL A 196 -5.94 2.07 -15.06
C VAL A 196 -4.76 1.16 -15.39
N GLU A 197 -4.04 1.43 -16.47
CA GLU A 197 -2.88 0.65 -16.90
C GLU A 197 -1.78 0.66 -15.84
N ILE A 198 -1.40 1.84 -15.31
CA ILE A 198 -0.41 1.97 -14.24
C ILE A 198 -0.83 1.15 -13.02
N ASN A 199 -2.08 1.24 -12.60
CA ASN A 199 -2.58 0.51 -11.45
C ASN A 199 -2.57 -1.02 -11.67
N GLN A 200 -3.00 -1.48 -12.84
CA GLN A 200 -2.97 -2.91 -13.19
C GLN A 200 -1.55 -3.45 -13.25
N SER A 201 -0.65 -2.74 -13.93
CA SER A 201 0.74 -3.12 -14.07
C SER A 201 1.48 -3.09 -12.73
N PHE A 202 1.23 -2.09 -11.89
CA PHE A 202 1.79 -2.04 -10.55
C PHE A 202 1.30 -3.19 -9.68
N SER A 203 0.01 -3.54 -9.75
CA SER A 203 -0.53 -4.71 -9.05
C SER A 203 0.12 -6.03 -9.51
N GLN A 204 0.44 -6.15 -10.80
CA GLN A 204 1.20 -7.28 -11.33
C GLN A 204 2.66 -7.27 -10.86
N PHE A 205 3.29 -6.11 -10.85
CA PHE A 205 4.65 -5.90 -10.36
C PHE A 205 4.78 -6.37 -8.90
N ILE A 206 3.92 -5.90 -7.99
CA ILE A 206 3.94 -6.31 -6.58
C ILE A 206 3.80 -7.83 -6.44
N LYS A 207 2.82 -8.44 -7.13
CA LYS A 207 2.62 -9.89 -7.13
C LYS A 207 3.83 -10.66 -7.67
N GLY A 208 4.53 -10.11 -8.67
CA GLY A 208 5.76 -10.69 -9.22
C GLY A 208 6.95 -10.59 -8.26
N ARG A 209 7.08 -9.43 -7.59
CA ARG A 209 8.09 -9.13 -6.55
C ARG A 209 7.95 -10.07 -5.36
N ASP A 210 6.72 -10.28 -4.89
CA ASP A 210 6.43 -11.16 -3.76
C ASP A 210 6.83 -12.62 -4.00
N ARG A 211 6.79 -13.07 -5.27
CA ARG A 211 7.21 -14.43 -5.65
C ARG A 211 8.72 -14.62 -5.67
N LYS A 212 9.49 -13.55 -5.94
CA LYS A 212 10.94 -13.62 -6.15
C LYS A 212 11.76 -13.12 -4.96
N GLY A 213 11.18 -12.23 -4.14
CA GLY A 213 11.89 -11.50 -3.10
C GLY A 213 12.91 -10.48 -3.65
N PRO A 214 13.42 -9.55 -2.83
CA PRO A 214 12.95 -9.16 -1.49
C PRO A 214 11.56 -8.51 -1.55
N TRP A 215 10.87 -8.38 -0.43
CA TRP A 215 9.43 -8.03 -0.41
C TRP A 215 9.28 -6.51 -0.27
N ILE A 216 8.17 -5.94 -0.76
CA ILE A 216 7.86 -4.52 -0.58
C ILE A 216 6.81 -4.41 0.51
N GLU A 217 7.16 -3.79 1.63
CA GLU A 217 6.20 -3.48 2.68
C GLU A 217 5.33 -2.29 2.23
N ILE A 218 4.00 -2.45 2.22
CA ILE A 218 3.07 -1.41 1.73
C ILE A 218 2.13 -0.98 2.86
N ALA A 219 1.96 0.34 3.03
CA ALA A 219 0.93 0.91 3.87
C ALA A 219 0.11 1.93 3.06
N CYS A 220 -1.21 1.79 3.10
CA CYS A 220 -2.13 2.66 2.39
C CYS A 220 -2.98 3.44 3.40
N TYR A 221 -3.03 4.75 3.23
CA TYR A 221 -3.83 5.65 4.07
C TYR A 221 -4.92 6.34 3.25
N PHE A 222 -6.09 6.52 3.85
CA PHE A 222 -7.23 7.22 3.26
C PHE A 222 -7.68 8.40 4.12
N GLU A 223 -8.27 9.40 3.47
CA GLU A 223 -8.88 10.56 4.13
C GLU A 223 -10.19 10.17 4.84
N GLU A 224 -10.39 10.67 6.06
CA GLU A 224 -11.61 10.43 6.83
C GLU A 224 -12.55 11.64 6.84
N ILE A 225 -12.04 12.83 6.50
CA ILE A 225 -12.83 14.05 6.39
C ILE A 225 -13.02 14.38 4.91
N PRO A 226 -14.27 14.56 4.43
CA PRO A 226 -14.52 14.94 3.05
C PRO A 226 -14.07 16.38 2.79
N THR A 227 -13.57 16.64 1.59
CA THR A 227 -13.05 17.95 1.21
C THR A 227 -14.17 18.99 1.11
N ARG A 228 -13.93 20.19 1.63
CA ARG A 228 -14.90 21.30 1.59
C ARG A 228 -14.31 22.55 0.93
N ILE A 229 -15.04 23.10 -0.04
CA ILE A 229 -14.63 24.31 -0.76
C ILE A 229 -15.72 25.37 -0.68
N MET A 230 -15.35 26.55 -0.20
CA MET A 230 -16.27 27.67 -0.01
C MET A 230 -17.57 27.26 0.71
N GLY A 231 -17.45 26.37 1.70
CA GLY A 231 -18.58 25.82 2.46
C GLY A 231 -19.37 24.70 1.78
N LYS A 232 -19.08 24.35 0.52
CA LYS A 232 -19.70 23.22 -0.19
C LYS A 232 -18.88 21.95 0.03
N ASN A 233 -19.56 20.87 0.42
CA ASN A 233 -18.97 19.54 0.50
C ASN A 233 -18.83 18.95 -0.92
N ILE A 234 -17.59 18.69 -1.35
CA ILE A 234 -17.31 18.05 -2.64
C ILE A 234 -17.04 16.54 -2.52
N GLY A 235 -17.16 16.00 -1.31
CA GLY A 235 -16.94 14.59 -1.03
C GLY A 235 -15.48 14.24 -0.79
N PHE A 236 -15.19 12.95 -0.84
CA PHE A 236 -13.82 12.44 -0.81
C PHE A 236 -13.19 12.61 -2.20
N ILE A 237 -11.98 13.15 -2.24
CA ILE A 237 -11.15 13.16 -3.45
C ILE A 237 -10.81 11.72 -3.82
N VAL A 238 -10.40 10.90 -2.85
CA VAL A 238 -10.11 9.48 -3.03
C VAL A 238 -10.86 8.66 -1.99
N ASP A 239 -11.90 7.96 -2.44
CA ASP A 239 -12.63 7.03 -1.58
C ASP A 239 -11.73 5.99 -0.94
N LYS A 240 -12.07 5.57 0.30
CA LYS A 240 -11.38 4.50 1.03
C LYS A 240 -11.07 3.26 0.20
N SER A 241 -12.01 2.83 -0.65
CA SER A 241 -11.85 1.63 -1.49
C SER A 241 -10.96 1.86 -2.72
N SER A 242 -10.74 3.12 -3.10
CA SER A 242 -9.74 3.51 -4.10
C SER A 242 -8.39 3.77 -3.45
N ALA A 243 -8.32 4.22 -2.19
CA ALA A 243 -7.09 4.56 -1.50
C ALA A 243 -6.28 3.34 -0.99
N THR A 244 -6.51 2.14 -1.54
CA THR A 244 -5.85 0.91 -1.10
C THR A 244 -5.65 -0.09 -2.23
N LEU A 245 -4.75 -1.04 -2.02
CA LEU A 245 -4.51 -2.18 -2.90
C LEU A 245 -5.21 -3.43 -2.35
N ASP A 246 -5.49 -4.38 -3.23
CA ASP A 246 -6.04 -5.68 -2.84
C ASP A 246 -5.14 -6.38 -1.82
N GLY A 247 -5.72 -6.82 -0.70
CA GLY A 247 -4.99 -7.51 0.37
C GLY A 247 -4.30 -6.59 1.39
N ILE A 248 -4.32 -5.26 1.18
CA ILE A 248 -3.79 -4.28 2.13
C ILE A 248 -4.95 -3.68 2.92
N VAL A 249 -4.86 -3.75 4.26
CA VAL A 249 -5.82 -3.10 5.16
C VAL A 249 -5.51 -1.60 5.20
N PRO A 250 -6.41 -0.72 4.73
CA PRO A 250 -6.15 0.70 4.73
C PRO A 250 -6.30 1.32 6.12
N LEU A 251 -5.46 2.31 6.40
CA LEU A 251 -5.43 3.07 7.65
C LEU A 251 -6.08 4.46 7.44
N SER A 252 -6.81 4.98 8.42
CA SER A 252 -7.41 6.30 8.28
C SER A 252 -6.49 7.41 8.78
N ILE A 253 -6.62 8.59 8.18
CA ILE A 253 -6.13 9.85 8.73
C ILE A 253 -7.31 10.80 8.81
N GLN A 254 -7.56 11.34 10.01
CA GLN A 254 -8.66 12.26 10.32
C GLN A 254 -8.43 13.68 9.79
N GLU A 255 -8.21 13.79 8.49
CA GLU A 255 -7.99 15.04 7.76
C GLU A 255 -8.63 14.94 6.37
N GLU A 256 -8.75 16.10 5.71
CA GLU A 256 -9.10 16.17 4.28
C GLU A 256 -7.91 15.73 3.40
N HIS A 257 -8.17 15.34 2.15
CA HIS A 257 -7.16 14.84 1.21
C HIS A 257 -5.87 15.67 1.14
N ALA A 258 -5.99 17.00 1.15
CA ALA A 258 -4.85 17.90 1.02
C ALA A 258 -4.02 18.01 2.32
N ASP A 259 -4.65 17.78 3.48
CA ASP A 259 -4.05 18.01 4.79
C ASP A 259 -3.63 16.72 5.51
N MET A 260 -4.06 15.54 5.02
CA MET A 260 -3.66 14.24 5.57
C MET A 260 -2.14 13.97 5.56
N CYS A 261 -1.38 14.77 4.80
CA CYS A 261 0.08 14.68 4.66
C CYS A 261 0.83 15.84 5.34
N LYS A 262 0.13 16.69 6.11
CA LYS A 262 0.69 17.84 6.81
C LYS A 262 0.54 17.68 8.32
N PHE A 263 1.65 17.83 9.04
CA PHE A 263 1.66 17.66 10.49
C PHE A 263 2.29 18.89 11.15
N GLU A 264 1.56 19.47 12.10
CA GLU A 264 1.99 20.64 12.88
C GLU A 264 2.93 20.27 14.03
N ASP A 265 2.87 19.02 14.50
CA ASP A 265 3.68 18.51 15.60
C ASP A 265 3.77 16.97 15.55
N GLU A 266 4.55 16.39 16.47
CA GLU A 266 4.77 14.95 16.57
C GLU A 266 3.62 14.18 17.25
N PHE A 267 2.59 14.87 17.74
CA PHE A 267 1.45 14.28 18.47
C PHE A 267 0.25 14.01 17.55
N ARG A 268 0.32 14.43 16.29
CA ARG A 268 -0.72 14.12 15.29
C ARG A 268 -0.78 12.61 15.05
N ASN A 269 -1.97 12.02 15.14
CA ASN A 269 -2.18 10.58 14.94
C ASN A 269 -1.64 10.07 13.60
N GLY A 270 -1.81 10.85 12.52
CA GLY A 270 -1.26 10.52 11.20
C GLY A 270 0.27 10.46 11.20
N PHE A 271 0.94 11.43 11.85
CA PHE A 271 2.40 11.44 11.99
C PHE A 271 2.90 10.23 12.80
N ILE A 272 2.26 9.95 13.94
CA ILE A 272 2.61 8.80 14.79
C ILE A 272 2.48 7.50 13.98
N SER A 273 1.34 7.28 13.32
CA SER A 273 1.08 6.06 12.56
C SER A 273 2.09 5.85 11.41
N ILE A 274 2.40 6.91 10.65
CA ILE A 274 3.38 6.86 9.56
C ILE A 274 4.78 6.57 10.11
N THR A 275 5.19 7.28 11.16
CA THR A 275 6.55 7.12 11.72
C THR A 275 6.73 5.78 12.43
N ASP A 276 5.69 5.21 13.02
CA ASP A 276 5.72 3.86 13.59
C ASP A 276 5.94 2.80 12.50
N LYS A 277 5.26 2.93 11.35
CA LYS A 277 5.49 2.04 10.19
C LYS A 277 6.92 2.18 9.66
N LEU A 278 7.38 3.42 9.42
CA LEU A 278 8.74 3.68 8.97
C LEU A 278 9.77 3.06 9.94
N ASN A 279 9.66 3.32 11.23
CA ASN A 279 10.57 2.81 12.24
C ASN A 279 10.55 1.28 12.32
N SER A 280 9.37 0.66 12.24
CA SER A 280 9.24 -0.80 12.23
C SER A 280 9.98 -1.40 11.02
N TRP A 281 9.79 -0.83 9.83
CA TRP A 281 10.45 -1.30 8.62
C TRP A 281 11.96 -1.09 8.67
N ILE A 282 12.43 0.07 9.14
CA ILE A 282 13.85 0.37 9.29
C ILE A 282 14.53 -0.61 10.26
N LYS A 283 13.93 -0.87 11.43
CA LYS A 283 14.44 -1.86 12.39
C LYS A 283 14.49 -3.27 11.80
N ALA A 284 13.53 -3.64 10.95
CA ALA A 284 13.52 -4.93 10.28
C ALA A 284 14.67 -5.07 9.26
N LEU A 285 15.07 -3.98 8.61
CA LEU A 285 16.24 -3.96 7.72
C LEU A 285 17.53 -4.20 8.52
N GLU A 286 17.70 -3.51 9.64
CA GLU A 286 18.89 -3.64 10.51
C GLU A 286 19.07 -5.07 11.03
N LYS A 287 17.97 -5.73 11.43
CA LYS A 287 18.01 -7.14 11.87
C LYS A 287 18.44 -8.10 10.77
N LYS A 288 18.05 -7.85 9.51
CA LYS A 288 18.47 -8.68 8.37
C LYS A 288 19.96 -8.53 8.08
N THR A 289 20.53 -7.34 8.29
CA THR A 289 21.96 -7.10 8.08
C THR A 289 22.81 -7.72 9.20
N GLY A 290 22.31 -7.75 10.44
CA GLY A 290 23.03 -8.32 11.60
C GLY A 290 22.96 -9.85 11.74
N ASN A 291 21.92 -10.51 11.22
CA ASN A 291 21.75 -11.98 11.33
C ASN A 291 22.37 -12.78 10.16
N ASN A 292 23.04 -12.14 9.21
CA ASN A 292 23.70 -12.84 8.10
C ASN A 292 24.90 -13.72 8.53
N GLU A 293 25.28 -13.73 9.82
CA GLU A 293 26.25 -14.68 10.37
C GLU A 293 25.64 -15.84 11.17
N ALA A 294 24.32 -15.90 11.39
CA ALA A 294 23.72 -17.05 12.05
C ALA A 294 22.24 -17.27 11.69
N LEU A 295 21.97 -18.50 11.22
CA LEU A 295 20.68 -19.22 11.15
C LEU A 295 19.99 -19.29 9.78
N ASN A 296 20.22 -20.43 9.11
CA ASN A 296 19.27 -21.12 8.21
C ASN A 296 17.98 -21.48 8.96
N GLY A 297 17.20 -20.47 9.37
CA GLY A 297 15.91 -20.65 10.04
C GLY A 297 14.74 -20.44 9.08
N HIS A 298 13.94 -21.49 8.88
CA HIS A 298 12.69 -21.44 8.11
C HIS A 298 11.70 -20.46 8.76
N ASN A 299 11.19 -19.49 7.99
CA ASN A 299 10.28 -18.46 8.48
C ASN A 299 8.91 -18.59 7.80
N ILE A 300 7.85 -18.72 8.59
CA ILE A 300 6.45 -18.63 8.14
C ILE A 300 5.89 -17.33 8.70
N ARG A 301 5.51 -16.39 7.82
CA ARG A 301 4.82 -15.14 8.20
C ARG A 301 3.32 -15.27 7.94
N MET A 302 2.51 -15.00 8.97
CA MET A 302 1.04 -14.92 8.90
C MET A 302 0.61 -13.51 9.29
N GLY A 303 0.36 -12.64 8.31
CA GLY A 303 0.01 -11.24 8.57
C GLY A 303 1.09 -10.52 9.40
N ASP A 304 0.69 -9.83 10.48
CA ASP A 304 1.58 -9.08 11.40
C ASP A 304 2.33 -9.97 12.41
N ILE A 305 2.17 -11.30 12.38
CA ILE A 305 2.75 -12.22 13.37
C ILE A 305 3.89 -13.03 12.74
N ASN A 306 5.04 -13.04 13.42
CA ASN A 306 6.24 -13.79 13.03
C ASN A 306 6.46 -14.95 14.01
N TYR A 307 6.36 -16.19 13.54
CA TYR A 307 6.65 -17.38 14.35
C TYR A 307 8.08 -17.84 14.11
N HIS A 308 8.87 -17.94 15.18
CA HIS A 308 10.29 -18.29 15.16
C HIS A 308 10.58 -19.77 15.48
N ALA A 309 9.61 -20.67 15.31
CA ALA A 309 9.78 -22.10 15.59
C ALA A 309 8.87 -22.99 14.72
N ALA A 310 9.20 -24.29 14.65
CA ALA A 310 8.44 -25.31 13.93
C ALA A 310 6.97 -25.35 14.42
N VAL A 311 6.04 -24.94 13.55
CA VAL A 311 4.60 -24.94 13.86
C VAL A 311 4.04 -26.34 13.61
N SER A 312 3.67 -27.06 14.65
CA SER A 312 2.88 -28.29 14.56
C SER A 312 1.55 -28.14 15.31
N GLY A 313 0.46 -28.60 14.68
CA GLY A 313 -0.83 -28.77 15.36
C GLY A 313 -1.73 -27.55 15.52
N ASN A 314 -1.73 -26.58 14.59
CA ASN A 314 -2.67 -25.46 14.64
C ASN A 314 -3.93 -25.75 13.80
N SER A 315 -5.12 -25.62 14.40
CA SER A 315 -6.41 -25.73 13.71
C SER A 315 -7.22 -24.44 13.89
N GLY A 316 -7.55 -23.79 12.77
CA GLY A 316 -8.30 -22.53 12.71
C GLY A 316 -8.62 -22.12 11.27
N ILE A 317 -9.54 -21.17 11.09
CA ILE A 317 -9.87 -20.59 9.78
C ILE A 317 -8.97 -19.39 9.53
N ILE A 318 -8.19 -19.43 8.44
CA ILE A 318 -7.28 -18.34 8.04
C ILE A 318 -7.92 -17.59 6.88
N ALA A 319 -8.11 -16.28 7.04
CA ALA A 319 -8.44 -15.36 5.95
C ALA A 319 -7.18 -14.54 5.63
N GLY A 320 -6.39 -14.98 4.66
CA GLY A 320 -5.13 -14.33 4.27
C GLY A 320 -4.21 -15.25 3.46
N HIS A 321 -3.09 -14.71 2.99
CA HIS A 321 -2.09 -15.48 2.24
C HIS A 321 -1.18 -16.28 3.20
N ILE A 322 -0.97 -17.57 2.91
CA ILE A 322 -0.08 -18.46 3.65
C ILE A 322 1.13 -18.77 2.75
N TYR A 323 2.34 -18.54 3.26
CA TYR A 323 3.58 -18.89 2.55
C TYR A 323 4.42 -19.84 3.41
N ASN A 324 4.86 -20.94 2.82
CA ASN A 324 5.75 -21.92 3.45
C ASN A 324 7.09 -21.93 2.69
N THR A 325 8.21 -21.97 3.42
CA THR A 325 9.57 -21.99 2.86
C THR A 325 10.27 -23.35 3.05
N ALA A 326 9.53 -24.43 3.32
CA ALA A 326 10.09 -25.78 3.39
C ALA A 326 10.12 -26.44 1.99
N GLU A 327 11.21 -27.10 1.63
CA GLU A 327 11.34 -27.87 0.36
C GLU A 327 10.26 -28.95 0.19
N ASN A 328 9.68 -29.42 1.31
CA ASN A 328 8.64 -30.46 1.33
C ASN A 328 7.27 -29.90 1.76
N GLY A 329 7.11 -28.57 1.82
CA GLY A 329 5.86 -27.93 2.21
C GLY A 329 4.84 -27.94 1.08
N THR A 330 3.68 -28.55 1.30
CA THR A 330 2.56 -28.49 0.35
C THR A 330 2.16 -27.02 0.12
N GLN A 331 2.36 -26.52 -1.11
CA GLN A 331 1.90 -25.17 -1.51
C GLN A 331 0.37 -25.13 -1.50
N HIS A 332 -0.21 -24.55 -0.45
CA HIS A 332 -1.62 -24.19 -0.46
C HIS A 332 -1.79 -22.81 -1.11
N THR A 333 -1.83 -22.79 -2.43
CA THR A 333 -2.31 -21.62 -3.20
C THR A 333 -3.82 -21.72 -3.33
N GLY A 334 -4.56 -20.99 -2.50
CA GLY A 334 -6.02 -20.99 -2.51
C GLY A 334 -6.60 -19.61 -2.77
N THR A 335 -7.00 -19.36 -4.02
CA THR A 335 -8.16 -18.55 -4.39
C THR A 335 -9.36 -18.97 -3.52
N GLN A 336 -10.25 -18.04 -3.16
CA GLN A 336 -11.55 -18.39 -2.56
C GLN A 336 -12.18 -19.55 -3.33
N THR A 337 -12.16 -20.73 -2.74
CA THR A 337 -12.94 -21.87 -3.23
C THR A 337 -13.99 -22.07 -2.16
N THR A 338 -15.22 -21.66 -2.47
CA THR A 338 -16.39 -22.18 -1.78
C THR A 338 -16.41 -23.68 -2.03
N ILE A 339 -15.75 -24.43 -1.16
CA ILE A 339 -15.84 -25.88 -1.17
C ILE A 339 -17.29 -26.20 -0.84
N LYS A 340 -18.05 -26.69 -1.82
CA LYS A 340 -19.33 -27.36 -1.55
C LYS A 340 -19.01 -28.52 -0.64
N LEU A 341 -19.27 -28.34 0.66
CA LEU A 341 -19.02 -29.30 1.74
C LEU A 341 -19.49 -30.72 1.39
N GLU A 342 -20.51 -30.88 0.55
CA GLU A 342 -20.99 -32.17 0.02
C GLU A 342 -19.90 -33.04 -0.65
N SER A 343 -18.89 -32.47 -1.32
CA SER A 343 -17.84 -33.25 -1.99
C SER A 343 -16.83 -33.85 -1.01
N LEU A 344 -16.52 -33.13 0.07
CA LEU A 344 -15.63 -33.59 1.13
C LEU A 344 -16.29 -34.71 1.97
N PHE A 345 -17.61 -34.62 2.21
CA PHE A 345 -18.37 -35.64 2.93
C PHE A 345 -18.47 -36.98 2.19
N ARG A 346 -18.48 -36.98 0.85
CA ARG A 346 -18.47 -38.22 0.06
C ARG A 346 -17.10 -38.90 0.02
N ALA A 347 -16.02 -38.12 0.09
CA ALA A 347 -14.66 -38.63 -0.06
C ALA A 347 -14.12 -39.29 1.22
N HIS A 348 -14.42 -38.74 2.41
CA HIS A 348 -13.75 -39.17 3.66
C HIS A 348 -14.71 -39.27 4.87
N PRO A 349 -15.70 -40.17 4.87
CA PRO A 349 -16.70 -40.26 5.95
C PRO A 349 -16.17 -40.82 7.28
N LYS A 350 -14.99 -41.47 7.30
CA LYS A 350 -14.43 -42.10 8.51
C LYS A 350 -13.61 -41.12 9.38
N ASP A 351 -13.10 -40.05 8.80
CA ASP A 351 -12.20 -39.10 9.47
C ASP A 351 -12.96 -38.04 10.30
N LEU A 352 -14.28 -37.99 10.15
CA LEU A 352 -15.19 -37.11 10.90
C LEU A 352 -15.61 -37.68 12.26
N GLY A 353 -15.34 -38.96 12.53
CA GLY A 353 -15.70 -39.64 13.78
C GLY A 353 -14.94 -39.14 15.02
N PHE A 354 -13.91 -38.30 14.83
CA PHE A 354 -13.04 -37.79 15.89
C PHE A 354 -13.35 -36.34 16.31
N LEU A 355 -14.33 -35.69 15.67
CA LEU A 355 -14.71 -34.32 16.03
C LEU A 355 -15.68 -34.32 17.23
N PRO A 356 -15.48 -33.43 18.21
CA PRO A 356 -16.45 -33.19 19.28
C PRO A 356 -17.82 -32.82 18.71
N VAL A 357 -18.88 -33.36 19.33
CA VAL A 357 -20.28 -33.13 18.91
C VAL A 357 -20.63 -31.64 18.85
N SER A 358 -20.01 -30.80 19.68
CA SER A 358 -20.17 -29.33 19.67
C SER A 358 -19.67 -28.67 18.38
N ILE A 359 -18.56 -29.16 17.82
CA ILE A 359 -17.98 -28.65 16.56
C ILE A 359 -18.83 -29.12 15.37
N LEU A 360 -19.32 -30.36 15.42
CA LEU A 360 -20.30 -30.88 14.46
C LEU A 360 -21.65 -30.14 14.53
N PHE A 361 -22.03 -29.56 15.67
CA PHE A 361 -23.27 -28.78 15.80
C PHE A 361 -23.11 -27.35 15.23
N GLU A 362 -21.96 -26.71 15.51
CA GLU A 362 -21.61 -25.37 14.99
C GLU A 362 -21.45 -25.36 13.47
N LEU A 363 -20.80 -26.37 12.88
CA LEU A 363 -20.60 -26.48 11.43
C LEU A 363 -21.92 -26.66 10.64
N PHE A 364 -23.00 -27.09 11.28
CA PHE A 364 -24.22 -27.57 10.64
C PHE A 364 -25.50 -26.84 11.06
N ARG A 365 -25.37 -25.62 11.61
CA ARG A 365 -26.46 -24.78 12.13
C ARG A 365 -27.65 -24.49 11.17
N GLY A 366 -27.70 -25.08 9.98
CA GLY A 366 -28.79 -24.94 9.00
C GLY A 366 -29.46 -26.23 8.49
N PHE A 367 -29.12 -27.44 8.96
CA PHE A 367 -29.63 -28.69 8.35
C PHE A 367 -30.51 -29.55 9.29
N ILE A 368 -31.83 -29.41 9.16
CA ILE A 368 -32.87 -30.23 9.81
C ILE A 368 -32.75 -31.74 9.49
N LYS A 369 -32.05 -32.12 8.41
CA LYS A 369 -31.95 -33.52 7.94
C LYS A 369 -30.88 -34.37 8.62
N MET A 370 -30.06 -33.81 9.52
CA MET A 370 -28.90 -34.53 10.08
C MET A 370 -29.28 -35.66 11.06
N LYS A 371 -30.39 -35.50 11.80
CA LYS A 371 -30.86 -36.52 12.77
C LYS A 371 -31.25 -37.84 12.09
N ALA A 372 -31.75 -37.78 10.85
CA ALA A 372 -32.07 -38.96 10.05
C ALA A 372 -30.80 -39.62 9.49
N PHE A 373 -29.83 -38.83 9.02
CA PHE A 373 -28.56 -39.31 8.48
C PHE A 373 -27.68 -39.99 9.55
N CYS A 374 -27.59 -39.41 10.76
CA CYS A 374 -26.83 -40.01 11.87
C CYS A 374 -27.47 -41.30 12.40
N LYS A 375 -28.80 -41.44 12.29
CA LYS A 375 -29.54 -42.65 12.67
C LYS A 375 -29.35 -43.77 11.64
N ASP A 376 -29.31 -43.42 10.35
CA ASP A 376 -29.08 -44.34 9.23
C ASP A 376 -27.64 -44.88 9.18
N LYS A 377 -26.66 -44.10 9.69
CA LYS A 377 -25.25 -44.51 9.82
C LYS A 377 -24.88 -45.15 11.16
N GLY A 378 -25.83 -45.32 12.08
CA GLY A 378 -25.63 -46.00 13.36
C GLY A 378 -24.79 -45.21 14.39
N TRP A 379 -24.60 -43.90 14.20
CA TRP A 379 -23.71 -43.06 15.03
C TRP A 379 -24.37 -42.55 16.32
N LEU A 380 -25.67 -42.77 16.48
CA LEU A 380 -26.39 -42.53 17.72
C LEU A 380 -26.64 -43.86 18.44
N SER A 381 -25.64 -44.32 19.19
CA SER A 381 -25.86 -45.37 20.19
C SER A 381 -26.39 -44.74 21.50
N ARG A 382 -27.26 -45.47 22.20
CA ARG A 382 -28.01 -45.01 23.38
C ARG A 382 -27.07 -44.60 24.51
N GLN A 383 -27.13 -43.31 24.87
CA GLN A 383 -26.93 -42.68 26.20
C GLN A 383 -26.01 -41.46 26.11
N SER A 384 -26.60 -40.31 25.82
CA SER A 384 -26.12 -39.02 26.33
C SER A 384 -27.31 -38.07 26.32
N ARG A 385 -27.98 -37.95 27.48
CA ARG A 385 -28.92 -36.85 27.71
C ARG A 385 -28.07 -35.57 27.74
N CYS A 386 -28.24 -34.70 26.76
CA CYS A 386 -27.79 -33.31 26.89
C CYS A 386 -29.06 -32.46 26.86
N THR A 387 -29.40 -31.95 28.03
CA THR A 387 -30.53 -31.06 28.29
C THR A 387 -30.29 -29.75 27.56
N ILE A 388 -31.25 -29.33 26.75
CA ILE A 388 -31.29 -28.00 26.12
C ILE A 388 -31.71 -27.03 27.23
N LEU A 389 -30.87 -26.04 27.53
CA LEU A 389 -31.31 -24.81 28.19
C LEU A 389 -31.44 -23.75 27.09
N GLU A 390 -32.61 -23.12 27.06
CA GLU A 390 -33.07 -22.12 26.09
C GLU A 390 -32.23 -20.85 26.06
#